data_AF-A0A5N9DYP6-F1
#
_entry.id   AF-A0A5N9DYP6-F1
#
_cell.length_a   1.000
_cell.length_b   1.000
_cell.length_c   1.000
_cell.angle_alpha   90.00
_cell.angle_beta   90.00
_cell.angle_gamma   90.00
#
_symmetry.space_group_name_H-M   'P 1'
#
loop_
_entity.id
_entity.type
_entity.pdbx_description
1 polymer ?
#
loop_
_entity_poly.entity_id
_entity_poly.type
_entity_poly.pdbx_seq_one_letter_code
_entity_poly.pdbx_strand_id
1 'polypeptide(L)'
;MDIVALYIGAYLLGSIPTAYLIGRLVKGVDIRGYGSGNVGSANLYEHVGKGWVYPVAVVEIFVKGTVPIWVALFVLDIDRSSAYMIGPPLLTLAGNNWSVFLKLQGGRGIAVAGGTLLALTPLL
;
A
#
# COMPACT_ATOMS: atom_id res chain seq x y z
N MET A 1 7.51 14.16 18.19
CA MET A 1 8.01 12.78 17.90
C MET A 1 7.00 12.01 17.04
N ASP A 2 5.72 12.40 17.09
CA ASP A 2 4.60 11.67 16.50
C ASP A 2 4.54 11.76 14.97
N ILE A 3 4.97 12.88 14.38
CA ILE A 3 5.06 13.02 12.91
C ILE A 3 6.09 12.05 12.32
N VAL A 4 7.26 11.91 12.97
CA VAL A 4 8.29 10.97 12.52
C VAL A 4 7.78 9.53 12.63
N ALA A 5 7.10 9.20 13.73
CA ALA A 5 6.48 7.89 13.93
C ALA A 5 5.40 7.60 12.87
N LEU A 6 4.54 8.59 12.56
CA LEU A 6 3.56 8.51 11.48
C LEU A 6 4.23 8.21 10.12
N TYR A 7 5.32 8.90 9.81
CA TYR A 7 6.02 8.75 8.54
C TYR A 7 6.67 7.38 8.40
N ILE A 8 7.36 6.92 9.45
CA ILE A 8 7.93 5.57 9.50
C ILE A 8 6.81 4.54 9.41
N GLY A 9 5.73 4.72 10.17
CA GLY A 9 4.56 3.84 10.15
C GLY A 9 3.90 3.75 8.78
N ALA A 10 3.72 4.87 8.09
CA ALA A 10 3.17 4.95 6.74
C ALA A 10 4.03 4.15 5.74
N TYR A 11 5.36 4.35 5.78
CA TYR A 11 6.28 3.59 4.92
C TYR A 11 6.26 2.09 5.21
N LEU A 12 6.28 1.70 6.49
CA LEU A 12 6.25 0.28 6.89
C LEU A 12 4.92 -0.39 6.51
N LEU A 13 3.79 0.29 6.73
CA LEU A 13 2.47 -0.20 6.34
C LEU A 13 2.37 -0.35 4.82
N GLY A 14 2.81 0.66 4.06
CA GLY A 14 2.90 0.61 2.61
C GLY A 14 3.77 -0.55 2.10
N SER A 15 4.87 -0.81 2.81
CA SER A 15 5.84 -1.86 2.48
C SER A 15 5.30 -3.29 2.62
N ILE A 16 4.21 -3.53 3.35
CA ILE A 16 3.67 -4.89 3.52
C ILE A 16 3.34 -5.48 2.14
N PRO A 17 3.96 -6.60 1.71
CA PRO A 17 3.84 -7.05 0.34
C PRO A 17 2.62 -7.95 0.13
N THR A 18 1.42 -7.36 0.17
CA THR A 18 0.15 -8.11 0.23
C THR A 18 -0.03 -9.12 -0.91
N ALA A 19 0.22 -8.74 -2.17
CA ALA A 19 0.10 -9.68 -3.30
C ALA A 19 1.13 -10.82 -3.20
N TYR A 20 2.37 -10.52 -2.80
CA TYR A 20 3.39 -11.54 -2.55
C TYR A 20 2.94 -12.54 -1.49
N LEU A 21 2.46 -12.04 -0.35
CA LEU A 21 1.98 -12.88 0.74
C LEU A 21 0.85 -13.80 0.29
N ILE A 22 -0.11 -13.28 -0.48
CA ILE A 22 -1.19 -14.10 -1.03
C ILE A 22 -0.66 -15.16 -2.00
N GLY A 23 0.28 -14.82 -2.90
CA GLY A 23 0.89 -15.81 -3.78
C GLY A 23 1.61 -16.93 -3.03
N ARG A 24 2.32 -16.59 -1.96
CA ARG A 24 3.00 -17.55 -1.07
C ARG A 24 2.00 -18.41 -0.29
N LEU A 25 0.95 -17.82 0.27
CA LEU A 25 -0.02 -18.54 1.10
C LEU A 25 -0.95 -19.46 0.28
N VAL A 26 -1.36 -19.02 -0.92
CA VAL A 26 -2.35 -19.75 -1.72
C VAL A 26 -1.71 -20.83 -2.58
N LYS A 27 -0.56 -20.54 -3.21
CA LYS A 27 0.09 -21.46 -4.16
C LYS A 27 1.51 -21.85 -3.78
N GLY A 28 2.08 -21.30 -2.69
CA GLY A 28 3.48 -21.56 -2.32
C GLY A 28 4.51 -20.89 -3.25
N VAL A 29 4.07 -20.08 -4.21
CA VAL A 29 4.93 -19.53 -5.27
C VAL A 29 5.42 -18.13 -4.92
N ASP A 30 6.65 -17.83 -5.33
CA ASP A 30 7.14 -16.46 -5.37
C ASP A 30 6.69 -15.80 -6.68
N ILE A 31 5.68 -14.92 -6.61
CA ILE A 31 5.10 -14.28 -7.80
C ILE A 31 6.11 -13.42 -8.58
N ARG A 32 7.25 -13.03 -7.98
CA ARG A 32 8.30 -12.28 -8.68
C ARG A 32 9.01 -13.10 -9.76
N GLY A 33 8.95 -14.43 -9.66
CA GLY A 33 9.47 -15.33 -10.68
C GLY A 33 8.58 -15.49 -11.92
N TYR A 34 7.45 -14.78 -11.99
CA TYR A 34 6.43 -14.95 -13.02
C TYR A 34 6.06 -13.62 -13.68
N GLY A 35 5.63 -13.71 -14.95
CA GLY A 35 5.12 -12.57 -15.73
C GLY A 35 6.10 -11.40 -15.75
N SER A 36 5.60 -10.22 -15.40
CA SER A 36 6.40 -8.99 -15.30
C SER A 36 7.36 -8.93 -14.11
N GLY A 37 7.33 -9.92 -13.21
CA GLY A 37 8.05 -9.93 -11.95
C GLY A 37 7.54 -8.93 -10.90
N ASN A 38 6.50 -8.13 -11.23
CA ASN A 38 5.93 -7.14 -10.34
C ASN A 38 5.07 -7.80 -9.24
N VAL A 39 5.07 -7.21 -8.05
CA VAL A 39 4.32 -7.71 -6.88
C VAL A 39 2.91 -7.09 -6.83
N GLY A 40 2.30 -6.92 -7.99
CA GLY A 40 1.00 -6.28 -8.15
C GLY A 40 -0.14 -7.28 -8.30
N SER A 41 -1.36 -6.77 -8.15
CA SER A 41 -2.60 -7.52 -8.37
C SER A 41 -2.72 -8.11 -9.79
N ALA A 42 -2.16 -7.45 -10.81
CA ALA A 42 -2.13 -7.96 -12.18
C ALA A 42 -1.34 -9.27 -12.30
N ASN A 43 -0.16 -9.32 -11.68
CA ASN A 43 0.66 -10.54 -11.72
C ASN A 43 0.03 -11.68 -10.90
N LEU A 44 -0.63 -11.32 -9.80
CA LEU A 44 -1.44 -12.24 -9.00
C LEU A 44 -2.64 -12.80 -9.78
N TYR A 45 -3.33 -11.96 -10.55
CA TYR A 45 -4.45 -12.36 -11.41
C TYR A 45 -4.04 -13.45 -12.39
N GLU A 46 -2.93 -13.22 -13.09
CA GLU A 46 -2.43 -14.11 -14.14
C GLU A 46 -1.89 -15.43 -13.58
N HIS A 47 -1.14 -15.40 -12.47
CA HIS A 47 -0.35 -16.56 -12.04
C HIS A 47 -0.90 -17.26 -10.79
N VAL A 48 -1.72 -16.59 -9.97
CA VAL A 48 -2.29 -17.16 -8.74
C VAL A 48 -3.78 -17.39 -8.89
N GLY A 49 -4.55 -16.38 -9.27
CA GLY A 49 -5.95 -16.54 -9.64
C GLY A 49 -6.78 -15.28 -9.41
N LYS A 50 -7.77 -15.09 -10.30
CA LYS A 50 -8.63 -13.90 -10.33
C LYS A 50 -9.32 -13.55 -9.02
N GLY A 51 -9.73 -14.56 -8.24
CA GLY A 51 -10.45 -14.36 -6.97
C GLY A 51 -9.62 -13.63 -5.91
N TRP A 52 -8.29 -13.65 -6.03
CA TRP A 52 -7.38 -13.05 -5.05
C TRP A 52 -7.08 -11.58 -5.32
N VAL A 53 -7.45 -11.06 -6.50
CA VAL A 53 -7.28 -9.63 -6.82
C VAL A 53 -8.12 -8.75 -5.90
N TYR A 54 -9.37 -9.15 -5.66
CA TYR A 54 -10.31 -8.38 -4.85
C TYR A 54 -9.83 -8.19 -3.40
N PRO A 55 -9.50 -9.25 -2.62
CA PRO A 55 -9.02 -9.07 -1.26
C PRO A 55 -7.70 -8.28 -1.19
N VAL A 56 -6.80 -8.44 -2.18
CA VAL A 56 -5.59 -7.61 -2.25
C VAL A 56 -5.94 -6.15 -2.46
N ALA A 57 -6.82 -5.83 -3.41
CA ALA A 57 -7.26 -4.47 -3.67
C ALA A 57 -7.92 -3.82 -2.44
N VAL A 58 -8.77 -4.57 -1.72
CA VAL A 58 -9.39 -4.10 -0.47
C VAL A 58 -8.34 -3.71 0.57
N VAL A 59 -7.33 -4.56 0.79
CA VAL A 59 -6.24 -4.26 1.74
C VAL A 59 -5.41 -3.06 1.26
N GLU A 60 -5.08 -2.99 -0.02
CA GLU A 60 -4.27 -1.89 -0.54
C GLU A 60 -5.01 -0.54 -0.48
N ILE A 61 -6.31 -0.51 -0.77
CA ILE A 61 -7.13 0.70 -0.72
C ILE A 61 -7.42 1.09 0.74
N PHE A 62 -8.10 0.22 1.49
CA PHE A 62 -8.71 0.58 2.78
C PHE A 62 -7.80 0.38 3.99
N VAL A 63 -6.65 -0.28 3.82
CA VAL A 63 -5.67 -0.42 4.91
C VAL A 63 -4.47 0.43 4.60
N LYS A 64 -3.75 0.16 3.51
CA LYS A 64 -2.53 0.92 3.21
C LYS A 64 -2.86 2.34 2.79
N GLY A 65 -3.76 2.51 1.82
CA GLY A 65 -4.04 3.80 1.22
C GLY A 65 -4.71 4.78 2.17
N THR A 66 -5.62 4.34 3.04
CA THR A 66 -6.43 5.25 3.88
C THR A 66 -5.90 5.42 5.31
N VAL A 67 -5.43 4.36 5.98
CA VAL A 67 -5.13 4.39 7.42
C VAL A 67 -4.08 5.44 7.78
N PRO A 68 -2.94 5.58 7.07
CA PRO A 68 -1.94 6.59 7.40
C PRO A 68 -2.49 8.02 7.36
N ILE A 69 -3.40 8.30 6.43
CA ILE A 69 -4.04 9.62 6.31
C ILE A 69 -5.06 9.81 7.44
N TRP A 70 -5.84 8.79 7.79
CA TRP A 70 -6.77 8.87 8.91
C TRP A 70 -6.07 9.04 10.25
N VAL A 71 -4.93 8.37 10.46
CA VAL A 71 -4.11 8.61 11.66
C VAL A 71 -3.63 10.06 11.69
N ALA A 72 -3.18 10.60 10.55
CA ALA A 72 -2.79 12.00 10.47
C ALA A 72 -3.95 12.94 10.84
N LEU A 73 -5.14 12.73 10.26
CA LEU A 73 -6.30 13.60 10.40
C LEU A 73 -6.99 13.51 11.76
N PHE A 74 -7.20 12.30 12.27
CA PHE A 74 -8.12 12.04 13.38
C PHE A 74 -7.45 11.61 14.68
N VAL A 75 -6.15 11.25 14.62
CA VAL A 75 -5.38 10.85 15.82
C VAL A 75 -4.35 11.90 16.18
N LEU A 76 -3.73 12.52 15.18
CA LEU A 76 -2.71 13.55 15.36
C LEU A 76 -3.20 14.97 15.07
N ASP A 77 -4.49 15.12 14.72
CA ASP A 77 -5.13 16.39 14.39
C ASP A 77 -4.34 17.24 13.37
N ILE A 78 -3.66 16.60 12.42
CA ILE A 78 -2.95 17.28 11.35
C ILE A 78 -3.98 17.79 10.35
N ASP A 79 -4.07 19.11 10.22
CA ASP A 79 -4.98 19.73 9.24
C ASP A 79 -4.67 19.28 7.81
N ARG A 80 -5.72 19.15 6.98
CA ARG A 80 -5.59 18.73 5.57
C ARG A 80 -4.68 19.66 4.76
N SER A 81 -4.66 20.96 5.05
CA SER A 81 -3.83 21.95 4.37
C SER A 81 -2.40 22.02 4.91
N SER A 82 -2.10 21.30 5.99
CA SER A 82 -0.77 21.27 6.58
C SER A 82 0.24 20.63 5.63
N ALA A 83 1.44 21.21 5.55
CA ALA A 83 2.55 20.62 4.81
C ALA A 83 2.90 19.20 5.28
N TYR A 84 2.61 18.86 6.55
CA TYR A 84 2.85 17.52 7.09
C TYR A 84 1.90 16.45 6.50
N MET A 85 0.75 16.84 5.93
CA MET A 85 -0.19 15.91 5.30
C MET A 85 0.36 15.29 4.01
N ILE A 86 1.41 15.87 3.42
CA ILE A 86 2.06 15.35 2.21
C ILE A 86 2.83 14.05 2.51
N GLY A 87 3.34 13.88 3.73
CA GLY A 87 4.20 12.76 4.10
C GLY A 87 3.51 11.39 4.03
N PRO A 88 2.39 11.15 4.74
CA PRO A 88 1.74 9.84 4.79
C PRO A 88 1.39 9.22 3.43
N PRO A 89 0.75 9.92 2.46
CA PRO A 89 0.46 9.34 1.15
C PRO A 89 1.74 9.00 0.37
N LEU A 90 2.72 9.90 0.35
CA LEU A 90 3.97 9.67 -0.37
C LEU A 90 4.77 8.50 0.20
N LEU A 91 4.89 8.42 1.52
CA LEU A 91 5.65 7.36 2.18
C LEU A 91 4.97 6.01 2.07
N THR A 92 3.64 5.97 2.10
CA THR A 92 2.88 4.74 1.85
C THR A 92 3.09 4.24 0.42
N LEU A 93 3.03 5.14 -0.58
CA LEU A 93 3.30 4.81 -1.98
C LEU A 93 4.75 4.37 -2.18
N ALA A 94 5.70 5.06 -1.55
CA ALA A 94 7.11 4.68 -1.57
C ALA A 94 7.34 3.30 -0.97
N GLY A 95 6.68 2.98 0.16
CA GLY A 95 6.71 1.65 0.75
C GLY A 95 6.14 0.58 -0.17
N ASN A 96 5.01 0.85 -0.84
CA ASN A 96 4.41 -0.10 -1.76
C ASN A 96 5.30 -0.41 -2.96
N ASN A 97 5.95 0.62 -3.52
CA ASN A 97 6.81 0.48 -4.71
C ASN A 97 8.20 -0.08 -4.36
N TRP A 98 8.76 0.34 -3.23
CA TRP A 98 10.09 -0.04 -2.75
C TRP A 98 10.00 -0.63 -1.34
N SER A 99 9.38 -1.80 -1.25
CA SER A 99 9.16 -2.48 0.02
C SER A 99 10.48 -2.90 0.67
N VAL A 100 10.69 -2.48 1.91
CA VAL A 100 11.84 -2.93 2.72
C VAL A 100 11.82 -4.46 2.92
N PHE A 101 10.64 -5.08 2.98
CA PHE A 101 10.47 -6.52 3.17
C PHE A 101 10.82 -7.34 1.92
N LEU A 102 10.87 -6.69 0.75
CA LEU A 102 11.19 -7.32 -0.53
C LEU A 102 12.45 -6.75 -1.19
N LYS A 103 13.40 -6.26 -0.39
CA LYS A 103 14.68 -5.70 -0.89
C LYS A 103 14.46 -4.56 -1.90
N LEU A 104 13.55 -3.64 -1.57
CA LEU A 104 13.17 -2.48 -2.38
C LEU A 104 12.53 -2.83 -3.73
N GLN A 105 11.93 -4.02 -3.83
CA GLN A 105 11.06 -4.40 -4.93
C GLN A 105 9.60 -4.35 -4.47
N GLY A 106 8.67 -4.01 -5.33
CA GLY A 106 7.28 -3.84 -4.91
C GLY A 106 6.27 -3.77 -6.05
N GLY A 107 5.12 -3.18 -5.73
CA GLY A 107 4.01 -2.95 -6.63
C GLY A 107 4.20 -1.71 -7.50
N ARG A 108 3.10 -1.27 -8.13
CA ARG A 108 3.02 0.02 -8.84
C ARG A 108 2.21 1.07 -8.09
N GLY A 109 1.72 0.75 -6.89
CA GLY A 109 0.98 1.70 -6.06
C GLY A 109 -0.39 2.13 -6.55
N ILE A 110 -0.95 1.58 -7.63
CA ILE A 110 -2.23 2.08 -8.22
C ILE A 110 -3.39 1.99 -7.21
N ALA A 111 -3.59 0.83 -6.58
CA ALA A 111 -4.67 0.65 -5.60
C ALA A 111 -4.42 1.48 -4.32
N VAL A 112 -3.16 1.56 -3.88
CA VAL A 112 -2.76 2.41 -2.75
C VAL A 112 -3.05 3.88 -3.05
N ALA A 113 -2.72 4.37 -4.25
CA ALA A 113 -3.01 5.72 -4.70
C ALA A 113 -4.52 6.00 -4.66
N GLY A 114 -5.33 5.06 -5.17
CA GLY A 114 -6.79 5.14 -5.07
C GLY A 114 -7.27 5.29 -3.62
N GLY A 115 -6.73 4.50 -2.68
CA GLY A 115 -7.04 4.63 -1.26
C GLY A 115 -6.57 5.96 -0.65
N THR A 116 -5.39 6.46 -1.05
CA THR A 116 -4.91 7.77 -0.56
C THR A 116 -5.80 8.92 -1.04
N LEU A 117 -6.23 8.88 -2.31
CA LEU A 117 -7.16 9.87 -2.86
C LEU A 117 -8.52 9.78 -2.17
N LEU A 118 -9.04 8.57 -1.94
CA LEU A 118 -10.30 8.37 -1.22
C LEU A 118 -10.24 8.97 0.20
N ALA A 119 -9.12 8.84 0.91
CA ALA A 119 -8.97 9.39 2.26
C ALA A 119 -8.77 10.92 2.30
N LEU A 120 -8.02 11.47 1.35
CA LEU A 120 -7.78 12.93 1.26
C LEU A 120 -9.02 13.68 0.75
N THR A 121 -9.68 13.12 -0.25
CA THR A 121 -10.79 13.72 -1.00
C THR A 121 -11.91 12.69 -1.17
N PRO A 122 -12.70 12.41 -0.13
CA PRO A 122 -13.75 11.38 -0.15
C PRO A 122 -14.94 11.71 -1.08
N LEU A 123 -14.95 12.89 -1.70
CA LEU A 123 -16.00 13.36 -2.63
C LEU A 123 -15.58 13.27 -4.11
N LEU A 124 -14.41 12.68 -4.41
CA LEU A 124 -14.07 12.27 -5.78
C LEU A 124 -14.84 11.01 -6.19
#